data_AF-A0A6L3VMB3-F1
#
_entry.id   AF-A0A6L3VMB3-F1
#
_cell.length_a   1.000
_cell.length_b   1.000
_cell.length_c   1.000
_cell.angle_alpha   90.00
_cell.angle_beta   90.00
_cell.angle_gamma   90.00
#
_symmetry.space_group_name_H-M   'P 1'
#
loop_
_entity.id
_entity.type
_entity.pdbx_description
1 polymer ?
#
loop_
_entity_poly.entity_id
_entity_poly.type
_entity_poly.pdbx_seq_one_letter_code
_entity_poly.pdbx_strand_id
1 'polypeptide(L)'
;MREGVQRRGAFGRLVRNPLGAASLLVLALLVLAVALAPLLASQGPQAASLAHAFDGPSGGHPLGMDSAGRDVLSRILYGGRTTLGGAVVSVAIALVLGVPAGLYAGYRAGRFDAAASWTADLVMALPAMVVLLASRAILGSNVWVLMVVLGFLVAPSFFRLVRGIVADVRGEPYVDAARVSGLSDLRIVARHVLIVVRGPVIIQVALVAGLAIGLQAGLEFLGVGSGSTATWGAMLNEAFQNIQRSPVLLLWPGLALGVTTGALVLLATALRDALEDRAGTPPRRRRADALVPADVSRDDRAELLSIRGLAVAYARPDGTEAEVVHGVDLDVRPGEIVGLVGESGSGKTQTAFSVLGILPDGGHVTRGSVIVAGQEVAGLPERRHRRLRGTTVAYVPQEPMSNLDPAFTIGSQLVEPMRHVMGLSRKDAAARALDLLRMVEIPEPEQVLRRFPHQISGGMAQRVLIAGAMSCDPALLIADEPTTALDVRVQADVLDLLRRLQAERGLGVLLVTHNLGVVADLCDRVAVMNGGRIVETGPTDRVLRDPQDPYTRRLLDAVLDDAPPRAPWRPVEARSETA
;
A
#
# COMPACT_ATOMS: atom_id res chain seq x y z
N MET A 1 20.70 -31.33 6.25
CA MET A 1 19.43 -31.31 7.01
C MET A 1 18.60 -30.12 6.56
N ARG A 2 17.44 -30.38 5.94
CA ARG A 2 16.52 -29.36 5.41
C ARG A 2 15.67 -28.81 6.55
N GLU A 3 16.00 -27.64 7.09
CA GLU A 3 15.04 -26.90 7.91
C GLU A 3 14.12 -26.10 6.99
N GLY A 4 12.94 -26.66 6.73
CA GLY A 4 11.87 -25.95 6.03
C GLY A 4 11.43 -24.75 6.85
N VAL A 5 11.69 -23.54 6.34
CA VAL A 5 11.06 -22.32 6.86
C VAL A 5 9.57 -22.45 6.56
N GLN A 6 8.81 -22.91 7.55
CA GLN A 6 7.36 -22.90 7.50
C GLN A 6 6.89 -21.48 7.21
N ARG A 7 6.31 -21.26 6.02
CA ARG A 7 5.55 -20.05 5.69
C ARG A 7 4.48 -19.90 6.76
N ARG A 8 4.67 -18.96 7.69
CA ARG A 8 3.70 -18.73 8.75
C ARG A 8 2.42 -18.20 8.13
N GLY A 9 1.31 -18.89 8.38
CA GLY A 9 -0.01 -18.46 7.92
C GLY A 9 -0.37 -17.07 8.45
N ALA A 10 -1.39 -16.44 7.85
CA ALA A 10 -1.90 -15.12 8.24
C ALA A 10 -2.13 -14.98 9.75
N PHE A 11 -2.58 -16.07 10.40
CA PHE A 11 -2.76 -16.15 11.85
C PHE A 11 -1.47 -15.88 12.65
N GLY A 12 -0.33 -16.43 12.21
CA GLY A 12 0.95 -16.23 12.90
C GLY A 12 1.50 -14.80 12.80
N ARG A 13 1.03 -14.03 11.80
CA ARG A 13 1.36 -12.61 11.65
C ARG A 13 0.42 -11.73 12.48
N LEU A 14 -0.87 -12.08 12.49
CA LEU A 14 -1.86 -11.40 13.32
C LEU A 14 -1.49 -11.41 14.81
N VAL A 15 -1.09 -12.57 15.35
CA VAL A 15 -0.72 -12.74 16.77
C VAL A 15 0.58 -12.01 17.15
N ARG A 16 1.40 -11.63 16.17
CA ARG A 16 2.63 -10.83 16.41
C ARG A 16 2.41 -9.33 16.37
N ASN A 17 1.36 -8.87 15.70
CA ASN A 17 0.96 -7.47 15.77
C ASN A 17 0.39 -7.21 17.18
N PRO A 18 0.97 -6.31 17.99
CA PRO A 18 0.52 -6.09 19.37
C PRO A 18 -0.95 -5.65 19.44
N LEU A 19 -1.40 -4.83 18.49
CA LEU A 19 -2.80 -4.40 18.40
C LEU A 19 -3.71 -5.55 17.94
N GLY A 20 -3.24 -6.36 16.99
CA GLY A 20 -3.95 -7.55 16.51
C GLY A 20 -4.11 -8.61 17.61
N ALA A 21 -3.06 -8.87 18.38
CA ALA A 21 -3.06 -9.82 19.49
C ALA A 21 -3.95 -9.34 20.64
N ALA A 22 -3.85 -8.06 21.03
CA ALA A 22 -4.66 -7.50 22.10
C ALA A 22 -6.15 -7.50 21.75
N SER A 23 -6.52 -7.05 20.55
CA SER A 23 -7.91 -7.06 20.08
C SER A 23 -8.48 -8.47 19.94
N LEU A 24 -7.69 -9.41 19.43
CA LEU A 24 -8.07 -10.83 19.35
C LEU A 24 -8.29 -11.43 20.74
N LEU A 25 -7.39 -11.16 21.69
CA LEU A 25 -7.51 -11.64 23.07
C LEU A 25 -8.77 -11.09 23.74
N VAL A 26 -9.01 -9.78 23.63
CA VAL A 26 -10.19 -9.12 24.21
C VAL A 26 -11.48 -9.72 23.65
N LEU A 27 -11.59 -9.86 22.32
CA LEU A 27 -12.79 -10.46 21.71
C LEU A 27 -12.94 -11.94 22.06
N ALA A 28 -11.85 -12.71 22.10
CA ALA A 28 -11.88 -14.11 22.48
C ALA A 28 -12.37 -14.28 23.93
N LEU A 29 -11.84 -13.50 24.87
CA LEU A 29 -12.27 -13.51 26.27
C LEU A 29 -13.73 -13.10 26.41
N LEU A 30 -14.16 -12.06 25.69
CA LEU A 30 -15.55 -11.58 25.73
C LEU A 30 -16.51 -12.63 25.16
N VAL A 31 -16.24 -13.17 23.98
CA VAL A 31 -17.05 -14.22 23.36
C VAL A 31 -17.08 -15.47 24.23
N LEU A 32 -15.96 -15.85 24.85
CA LEU A 32 -15.89 -16.97 25.77
C LEU A 32 -16.74 -16.72 27.03
N ALA A 33 -16.63 -15.54 27.64
CA ALA A 33 -17.42 -15.17 28.81
C ALA A 33 -18.93 -15.22 28.49
N VAL A 34 -19.33 -14.66 27.36
CA VAL A 34 -20.71 -14.66 26.87
C VAL A 34 -21.21 -16.08 26.54
N ALA A 35 -20.37 -16.92 25.92
CA ALA A 35 -20.73 -18.31 25.60
C ALA A 35 -20.87 -19.17 26.87
N LEU A 36 -19.98 -18.97 27.85
CA LEU A 36 -19.99 -19.64 29.15
C LEU A 36 -20.91 -18.96 30.17
N ALA A 37 -21.82 -18.08 29.74
CA ALA A 37 -22.77 -17.42 30.63
C ALA A 37 -23.50 -18.38 31.59
N PRO A 38 -23.98 -19.57 31.19
CA PRO A 38 -24.65 -20.50 32.10
C PRO A 38 -23.75 -21.07 33.22
N LEU A 39 -22.43 -21.01 33.05
CA LEU A 39 -21.45 -21.47 34.04
C LEU A 39 -20.89 -20.32 34.90
N LEU A 40 -20.82 -19.11 34.33
CA LEU A 40 -20.24 -17.94 34.98
C LEU A 40 -21.29 -17.09 35.72
N ALA A 41 -22.55 -17.13 35.30
CA ALA A 41 -23.63 -16.40 35.94
C ALA A 41 -24.07 -17.11 37.23
N SER A 42 -24.20 -16.34 38.32
CA SER A 42 -24.65 -16.88 39.60
C SER A 42 -26.16 -17.19 39.59
N GLN A 43 -26.93 -16.49 38.75
CA GLN A 43 -28.39 -16.67 38.65
C GLN A 43 -28.87 -16.45 37.20
N GLY A 44 -30.12 -16.85 36.93
CA GLY A 44 -30.75 -16.57 35.64
C GLY A 44 -30.90 -15.06 35.39
N PRO A 45 -30.85 -14.58 34.14
CA PRO A 45 -30.85 -13.15 33.83
C PRO A 45 -32.17 -12.42 34.16
N GLN A 46 -33.24 -13.17 34.46
CA GLN A 46 -34.53 -12.63 34.93
C GLN A 46 -34.77 -12.86 36.43
N ALA A 47 -33.86 -13.50 37.16
CA ALA A 47 -34.01 -13.70 38.60
C ALA A 47 -33.92 -12.34 39.30
N ALA A 48 -35.05 -11.89 39.85
CA ALA A 48 -35.23 -10.55 40.41
C ALA A 48 -35.57 -10.64 41.89
N SER A 49 -34.91 -9.81 42.71
CA SER A 49 -35.23 -9.64 44.13
C SER A 49 -35.32 -8.15 44.47
N LEU A 50 -36.55 -7.64 44.59
CA LEU A 50 -36.81 -6.22 44.88
C LEU A 50 -36.16 -5.72 46.18
N ALA A 51 -35.88 -6.62 47.14
CA ALA A 51 -35.18 -6.28 48.37
C ALA A 51 -33.72 -5.84 48.15
N HIS A 52 -33.11 -6.27 47.04
CA HIS A 52 -31.72 -5.99 46.68
C HIS A 52 -31.61 -4.99 45.51
N ALA A 53 -32.68 -4.26 45.21
CA ALA A 53 -32.68 -3.29 44.13
C ALA A 53 -31.63 -2.18 44.38
N PHE A 54 -30.78 -1.93 43.38
CA PHE A 54 -29.65 -1.01 43.44
C PHE A 54 -28.50 -1.40 44.40
N ASP A 55 -28.45 -2.64 44.87
CA ASP A 55 -27.32 -3.11 45.68
C ASP A 55 -26.01 -3.01 44.90
N GLY A 56 -24.95 -2.52 45.57
CA GLY A 56 -23.62 -2.40 44.99
C GLY A 56 -22.91 -3.75 44.81
N PRO A 57 -21.68 -3.74 44.28
CA PRO A 57 -20.84 -4.92 44.15
C PRO A 57 -20.70 -5.70 45.47
N SER A 58 -20.98 -7.01 45.44
CA SER A 58 -20.86 -7.91 46.59
C SER A 58 -20.35 -9.30 46.17
N GLY A 59 -20.00 -10.15 47.14
CA GLY A 59 -19.38 -11.47 46.89
C GLY A 59 -20.21 -12.43 46.03
N GLY A 60 -21.53 -12.25 45.93
CA GLY A 60 -22.42 -13.02 45.02
C GLY A 60 -22.81 -12.27 43.73
N HIS A 61 -22.59 -10.95 43.70
CA HIS A 61 -23.02 -10.03 42.65
C HIS A 61 -21.89 -9.03 42.35
N PRO A 62 -20.83 -9.44 41.64
CA PRO A 62 -19.60 -8.67 41.51
C PRO A 62 -19.78 -7.33 40.78
N LEU A 63 -20.84 -7.17 39.99
CA LEU A 63 -21.18 -5.91 39.32
C LEU A 63 -22.39 -5.20 39.96
N GLY A 64 -22.90 -5.72 41.09
CA GLY A 64 -24.10 -5.23 41.76
C GLY A 64 -25.40 -5.70 41.10
N MET A 65 -26.50 -5.08 41.54
CA MET A 65 -27.85 -5.36 41.07
C MET A 65 -28.51 -4.16 40.42
N ASP A 66 -29.43 -4.42 39.49
CA ASP A 66 -30.18 -3.40 38.77
C ASP A 66 -31.42 -2.88 39.54
N SER A 67 -32.25 -2.09 38.86
CA SER A 67 -33.42 -1.45 39.45
C SER A 67 -34.52 -2.43 39.89
N ALA A 68 -34.52 -3.64 39.35
CA ALA A 68 -35.41 -4.74 39.71
C ALA A 68 -34.74 -5.77 40.62
N GLY A 69 -33.50 -5.53 41.06
CA GLY A 69 -32.73 -6.48 41.86
C GLY A 69 -32.29 -7.71 41.08
N ARG A 70 -31.98 -7.56 39.80
CA ARG A 70 -31.36 -8.62 38.98
C ARG A 70 -29.85 -8.41 38.91
N ASP A 71 -29.10 -9.51 38.88
CA ASP A 71 -27.64 -9.48 38.82
C ASP A 71 -27.12 -8.86 37.50
N VAL A 72 -26.36 -7.76 37.61
CA VAL A 72 -25.86 -7.02 36.44
C VAL A 72 -24.88 -7.87 35.62
N LEU A 73 -24.03 -8.68 36.27
CA LEU A 73 -23.10 -9.56 35.57
C LEU A 73 -23.84 -10.60 34.72
N SER A 74 -24.81 -11.29 35.31
CA SER A 74 -25.66 -12.26 34.60
C SER A 74 -26.35 -11.61 33.41
N ARG A 75 -26.89 -10.39 33.58
CA ARG A 75 -27.52 -9.66 32.47
C ARG A 75 -26.54 -9.26 31.36
N ILE A 76 -25.29 -8.89 31.67
CA ILE A 76 -24.26 -8.60 30.65
C ILE A 76 -23.90 -9.85 29.86
N LEU A 77 -23.68 -10.98 30.55
CA LEU A 77 -23.26 -12.22 29.91
C LEU A 77 -24.37 -12.76 28.98
N TYR A 78 -25.60 -12.88 29.48
CA TYR A 78 -26.73 -13.32 28.67
C TYR A 78 -27.14 -12.29 27.61
N GLY A 79 -27.05 -10.99 27.94
CA GLY A 79 -27.30 -9.90 27.00
C GLY A 79 -26.33 -9.90 25.83
N GLY A 80 -25.05 -10.18 26.10
CA GLY A 80 -24.03 -10.34 25.09
C GLY A 80 -24.33 -11.45 24.09
N ARG A 81 -24.97 -12.56 24.51
CA ARG A 81 -25.33 -13.66 23.61
C ARG A 81 -26.30 -13.19 22.54
N THR A 82 -27.31 -12.44 22.96
CA THR A 82 -28.35 -11.89 22.08
C THR A 82 -27.79 -10.80 21.19
N THR A 83 -27.01 -9.86 21.74
CA THR A 83 -26.45 -8.72 20.99
C THR A 83 -25.38 -9.15 19.98
N LEU A 84 -24.43 -10.00 20.37
CA LEU A 84 -23.40 -10.49 19.46
C LEU A 84 -23.97 -11.48 18.44
N GLY A 85 -24.88 -12.36 18.88
CA GLY A 85 -25.55 -13.30 17.98
C GLY A 85 -26.36 -12.58 16.90
N GLY A 86 -27.09 -11.52 17.27
CA GLY A 86 -27.81 -10.68 16.33
C GLY A 86 -26.92 -10.02 15.29
N ALA A 87 -25.78 -9.48 15.71
CA ALA A 87 -24.78 -8.91 14.81
C ALA A 87 -24.21 -9.95 13.83
N VAL A 88 -23.90 -11.17 14.30
CA VAL A 88 -23.42 -12.28 13.47
C VAL A 88 -24.45 -12.66 12.40
N VAL A 89 -25.73 -12.77 12.77
CA VAL A 89 -26.81 -13.07 11.82
C VAL A 89 -26.93 -11.99 10.75
N SER A 90 -26.92 -10.71 11.15
CA SER A 90 -27.00 -9.58 10.22
C SER A 90 -25.84 -9.58 9.23
N VAL A 91 -24.61 -9.75 9.72
CA VAL A 91 -23.39 -9.80 8.90
C VAL A 91 -23.41 -11.01 7.96
N ALA A 92 -23.81 -12.19 8.44
CA ALA A 92 -23.85 -13.40 7.63
C ALA A 92 -24.80 -13.24 6.43
N ILE A 93 -25.99 -12.71 6.65
CA ILE A 93 -26.96 -12.44 5.57
C ILE A 93 -26.40 -11.39 4.60
N ALA A 94 -25.84 -10.30 5.13
CA ALA A 94 -25.28 -9.24 4.32
C ALA A 94 -24.12 -9.72 3.43
N LEU A 95 -23.27 -10.63 3.94
CA LEU A 95 -22.18 -11.25 3.19
C LEU A 95 -22.70 -12.20 2.11
N VAL A 96 -23.64 -13.08 2.45
CA VAL A 96 -24.20 -14.09 1.52
C VAL A 96 -24.92 -13.43 0.35
N LEU A 97 -25.57 -12.28 0.57
CA LEU A 97 -26.27 -11.55 -0.48
C LEU A 97 -25.34 -10.57 -1.22
N GLY A 98 -24.62 -9.74 -0.47
CA GLY A 98 -23.88 -8.61 -1.02
C GLY A 98 -22.62 -9.01 -1.76
N VAL A 99 -21.80 -9.92 -1.23
CA VAL A 99 -20.51 -10.27 -1.84
C VAL A 99 -20.70 -11.00 -3.18
N PRO A 100 -21.52 -12.07 -3.29
CA PRO A 100 -21.73 -12.73 -4.58
C PRO A 100 -22.38 -11.82 -5.62
N ALA A 101 -23.38 -11.02 -5.22
CA ALA A 101 -24.02 -10.07 -6.13
C ALA A 101 -23.02 -9.00 -6.63
N GLY A 102 -22.16 -8.49 -5.76
CA GLY A 102 -21.13 -7.50 -6.11
C GLY A 102 -20.06 -8.08 -7.02
N LEU A 103 -19.57 -9.29 -6.74
CA LEU A 103 -18.61 -10.00 -7.60
C LEU A 103 -19.18 -10.18 -9.01
N TYR A 104 -20.43 -10.64 -9.10
CA TYR A 104 -21.07 -10.91 -10.38
C TYR A 104 -21.35 -9.62 -11.16
N ALA A 105 -21.88 -8.59 -10.49
CA ALA A 105 -22.18 -7.29 -11.09
C ALA A 105 -20.92 -6.59 -11.62
N GLY A 106 -19.87 -6.49 -10.80
CA GLY A 106 -18.61 -5.86 -11.19
C GLY A 106 -17.91 -6.63 -12.32
N TYR A 107 -17.92 -7.97 -12.28
CA TYR A 107 -17.19 -8.77 -13.27
C TYR A 107 -17.89 -8.83 -14.63
N ARG A 108 -19.22 -9.00 -14.70
CA ARG A 108 -19.92 -9.06 -15.99
C ARG A 108 -20.30 -7.70 -16.55
N ALA A 109 -20.55 -6.70 -15.70
CA ALA A 109 -21.17 -5.43 -16.08
C ALA A 109 -22.50 -5.60 -16.86
N GLY A 110 -23.16 -4.49 -17.23
CA GLY A 110 -24.36 -4.51 -18.08
C GLY A 110 -25.69 -4.46 -17.31
N ARG A 111 -26.74 -5.09 -17.85
CA ARG A 111 -28.11 -4.94 -17.32
C ARG A 111 -28.29 -5.43 -15.88
N PHE A 112 -27.66 -6.55 -15.53
CA PHE A 112 -27.70 -7.04 -14.15
C PHE A 112 -27.05 -6.03 -13.20
N ASP A 113 -25.91 -5.48 -13.59
CA ASP A 113 -25.21 -4.48 -12.80
C ASP A 113 -26.07 -3.23 -12.56
N ALA A 114 -26.70 -2.72 -13.63
CA ALA A 114 -27.63 -1.59 -13.53
C ALA A 114 -28.82 -1.91 -12.60
N ALA A 115 -29.46 -3.07 -12.76
CA ALA A 115 -30.61 -3.46 -11.94
C ALA A 115 -30.22 -3.67 -10.47
N ALA A 116 -29.15 -4.42 -10.20
CA ALA A 116 -28.67 -4.68 -8.85
C ALA A 116 -28.22 -3.39 -8.14
N SER A 117 -27.61 -2.46 -8.88
CA SER A 117 -27.22 -1.15 -8.37
C SER A 117 -28.44 -0.30 -8.03
N TRP A 118 -29.43 -0.24 -8.92
CA TRP A 118 -30.66 0.48 -8.64
C TRP A 118 -31.39 -0.09 -7.41
N THR A 119 -31.46 -1.41 -7.27
CA THR A 119 -32.04 -2.06 -6.07
C THR A 119 -31.22 -1.73 -4.82
N ALA A 120 -29.89 -1.78 -4.90
CA ALA A 120 -29.01 -1.43 -3.79
C ALA A 120 -29.20 0.03 -3.36
N ASP A 121 -29.35 0.95 -4.32
CA ASP A 121 -29.58 2.37 -4.09
C ASP A 121 -30.94 2.61 -3.43
N LEU A 122 -31.98 1.91 -3.89
CA LEU A 122 -33.32 1.95 -3.30
C LEU A 122 -33.31 1.49 -1.84
N VAL A 123 -32.64 0.38 -1.54
CA VAL A 123 -32.55 -0.14 -0.16
C VAL A 123 -31.76 0.81 0.74
N MET A 124 -30.64 1.36 0.25
CA MET A 124 -29.81 2.30 1.03
C MET A 124 -30.47 3.67 1.24
N ALA A 125 -31.46 4.03 0.42
CA ALA A 125 -32.26 5.22 0.63
C ALA A 125 -33.19 5.11 1.86
N LEU A 126 -33.50 3.88 2.31
CA LEU A 126 -34.35 3.64 3.46
C LEU A 126 -33.56 3.84 4.78
N PRO A 127 -34.02 4.69 5.70
CA PRO A 127 -33.39 4.81 7.01
C PRO A 127 -33.53 3.51 7.80
N ALA A 128 -32.41 2.81 8.04
CA ALA A 128 -32.42 1.47 8.62
C ALA A 128 -33.19 1.38 9.95
N MET A 129 -33.03 2.39 10.82
CA MET A 129 -33.75 2.46 12.10
C MET A 129 -35.27 2.53 11.91
N VAL A 130 -35.76 3.33 10.95
CA VAL A 130 -37.19 3.48 10.67
C VAL A 130 -37.77 2.16 10.15
N VAL A 131 -37.04 1.48 9.24
CA VAL A 131 -37.46 0.18 8.72
C VAL A 131 -37.50 -0.87 9.83
N LEU A 132 -36.51 -0.89 10.73
CA LEU A 132 -36.51 -1.82 11.87
C LEU A 132 -37.67 -1.56 12.85
N LEU A 133 -37.97 -0.29 13.14
CA LEU A 133 -39.12 0.11 13.95
C LEU A 133 -40.44 -0.37 13.32
N ALA A 134 -40.62 -0.13 12.02
CA ALA A 134 -41.81 -0.57 11.29
C ALA A 134 -41.90 -2.11 11.22
N SER A 135 -40.76 -2.78 10.97
CA SER A 135 -40.67 -4.23 10.90
C SER A 135 -41.05 -4.88 12.23
N ARG A 136 -40.72 -4.25 13.36
CA ARG A 136 -41.16 -4.73 14.66
C ARG A 136 -42.69 -4.76 14.79
N ALA A 137 -43.38 -3.71 14.32
CA ALA A 137 -44.84 -3.65 14.43
C ALA A 137 -45.53 -4.80 13.66
N ILE A 138 -44.90 -5.27 12.57
CA ILE A 138 -45.45 -6.29 11.69
C ILE A 138 -44.97 -7.70 12.09
N LEU A 139 -43.67 -7.87 12.34
CA LEU A 139 -43.00 -9.15 12.54
C LEU A 139 -42.77 -9.50 14.03
N GLY A 140 -43.11 -8.58 14.95
CA GLY A 140 -42.96 -8.73 16.39
C GLY A 140 -41.60 -8.28 16.93
N SER A 141 -41.42 -8.40 18.25
CA SER A 141 -40.22 -7.93 18.97
C SER A 141 -39.08 -8.94 19.04
N ASN A 142 -39.06 -9.95 18.18
CA ASN A 142 -38.01 -10.96 18.19
C ASN A 142 -36.72 -10.37 17.59
N VAL A 143 -35.70 -10.20 18.42
CA VAL A 143 -34.39 -9.65 18.03
C VAL A 143 -33.80 -10.37 16.83
N TRP A 144 -33.88 -11.70 16.78
CA TRP A 144 -33.31 -12.47 15.66
C TRP A 144 -33.96 -12.14 14.32
N VAL A 145 -35.28 -11.93 14.30
CA VAL A 145 -36.02 -11.55 13.08
C VAL A 145 -35.62 -10.14 12.64
N LEU A 146 -35.50 -9.21 13.58
CA LEU A 146 -35.06 -7.84 13.28
C LEU A 146 -33.62 -7.80 12.73
N MET A 147 -32.75 -8.70 13.19
CA MET A 147 -31.38 -8.83 12.70
C MET A 147 -31.32 -9.47 11.30
N VAL A 148 -32.25 -10.36 10.97
CA VAL A 148 -32.43 -10.82 9.58
C VAL A 148 -32.77 -9.64 8.67
N VAL A 149 -33.76 -8.82 9.06
CA VAL A 149 -34.15 -7.62 8.30
C VAL A 149 -32.96 -6.66 8.16
N LEU A 150 -32.21 -6.42 9.24
CA LEU A 150 -31.02 -5.58 9.19
C LEU A 150 -29.96 -6.14 8.23
N GLY A 151 -29.76 -7.46 8.19
CA GLY A 151 -28.86 -8.10 7.24
C GLY A 151 -29.20 -7.80 5.79
N PHE A 152 -30.49 -7.82 5.43
CA PHE A 152 -30.96 -7.40 4.09
C PHE A 152 -30.69 -5.91 3.83
N LEU A 153 -30.95 -5.05 4.81
CA LEU A 153 -30.74 -3.60 4.68
C LEU A 153 -29.27 -3.23 4.50
N VAL A 154 -28.35 -4.00 5.07
CA VAL A 154 -26.90 -3.70 5.00
C VAL A 154 -26.18 -4.48 3.89
N ALA A 155 -26.79 -5.52 3.31
CA ALA A 155 -26.27 -6.24 2.14
C ALA A 155 -25.80 -5.33 0.98
N PRO A 156 -26.51 -4.23 0.63
CA PRO A 156 -26.06 -3.28 -0.39
C PRO A 156 -24.68 -2.67 -0.15
N SER A 157 -24.25 -2.53 1.12
CA SER A 157 -22.94 -1.95 1.45
C SER A 157 -21.79 -2.88 1.00
N PHE A 158 -21.94 -4.19 1.19
CA PHE A 158 -21.01 -5.19 0.66
C PHE A 158 -21.08 -5.27 -0.86
N PHE A 159 -22.29 -5.23 -1.42
CA PHE A 159 -22.49 -5.22 -2.87
C PHE A 159 -21.71 -4.06 -3.52
N ARG A 160 -21.90 -2.82 -3.06
CA ARG A 160 -21.24 -1.64 -3.63
C ARG A 160 -19.72 -1.71 -3.51
N LEU A 161 -19.21 -2.09 -2.34
CA LEU A 161 -17.77 -2.21 -2.10
C LEU A 161 -17.13 -3.22 -3.05
N VAL A 162 -17.69 -4.43 -3.10
CA VAL A 162 -17.17 -5.52 -3.92
C VAL A 162 -17.31 -5.19 -5.40
N ARG A 163 -18.47 -4.67 -5.83
CA ARG A 163 -18.71 -4.25 -7.22
C ARG A 163 -17.67 -3.24 -7.69
N GLY A 164 -17.40 -2.20 -6.91
CA GLY A 164 -16.44 -1.15 -7.26
C GLY A 164 -15.04 -1.71 -7.49
N ILE A 165 -14.51 -2.45 -6.50
CA ILE A 165 -13.16 -3.05 -6.59
C ILE A 165 -13.07 -4.02 -7.78
N VAL A 166 -14.11 -4.82 -8.01
CA VAL A 166 -14.12 -5.79 -9.12
C VAL A 166 -14.16 -5.09 -10.48
N ALA A 167 -14.90 -3.99 -10.60
CA ALA A 167 -14.96 -3.20 -11.82
C ALA A 167 -13.59 -2.61 -12.17
N ASP A 168 -12.83 -2.15 -11.17
CA ASP A 168 -11.47 -1.64 -11.35
C ASP A 168 -10.51 -2.76 -11.77
N VAL A 169 -10.55 -3.90 -11.05
CA VAL A 169 -9.66 -5.05 -11.31
C VAL A 169 -9.95 -5.71 -12.66
N ARG A 170 -11.20 -5.70 -13.13
CA ARG A 170 -11.57 -6.34 -14.40
C ARG A 170 -10.78 -5.81 -15.59
N GLY A 171 -10.40 -4.53 -15.57
CA GLY A 171 -9.67 -3.87 -16.66
C GLY A 171 -8.15 -4.04 -16.60
N GLU A 172 -7.62 -4.79 -15.64
CA GLU A 172 -6.19 -4.97 -15.45
C GLU A 172 -5.57 -5.95 -16.48
N PRO A 173 -4.37 -5.66 -17.01
CA PRO A 173 -3.74 -6.50 -18.05
C PRO A 173 -3.54 -7.97 -17.66
N TYR A 174 -3.36 -8.28 -16.36
CA TYR A 174 -3.22 -9.66 -15.90
C TYR A 174 -4.53 -10.44 -15.93
N VAL A 175 -5.69 -9.76 -15.83
CA VAL A 175 -7.01 -10.38 -15.96
C VAL A 175 -7.29 -10.69 -17.42
N ASP A 176 -6.93 -9.76 -18.32
CA ASP A 176 -7.03 -9.97 -19.76
C ASP A 176 -6.11 -11.09 -20.24
N ALA A 177 -4.86 -11.13 -19.77
CA ALA A 177 -3.93 -12.22 -20.04
C ALA A 177 -4.48 -13.58 -19.56
N ALA A 178 -5.10 -13.63 -18.38
CA ALA A 178 -5.75 -14.83 -17.87
C ALA A 178 -6.91 -15.29 -18.76
N ARG A 179 -7.72 -14.36 -19.29
CA ARG A 179 -8.83 -14.66 -20.21
C ARG A 179 -8.33 -15.18 -21.55
N VAL A 180 -7.29 -14.55 -22.13
CA VAL A 180 -6.65 -15.00 -23.38
C VAL A 180 -5.98 -16.37 -23.20
N SER A 181 -5.47 -16.69 -22.01
CA SER A 181 -4.91 -18.01 -21.69
C SER A 181 -5.96 -19.13 -21.50
N GLY A 182 -7.25 -18.84 -21.67
CA GLY A 182 -8.34 -19.83 -21.62
C GLY A 182 -8.83 -20.18 -20.20
N LEU A 183 -8.51 -19.38 -19.18
CA LEU A 183 -9.08 -19.57 -17.85
C LEU A 183 -10.57 -19.20 -17.84
N SER A 184 -11.39 -20.01 -17.17
CA SER A 184 -12.81 -19.71 -16.99
C SER A 184 -13.03 -18.52 -16.07
N ASP A 185 -14.09 -17.75 -16.33
CA ASP A 185 -14.51 -16.60 -15.50
C ASP A 185 -14.53 -16.94 -13.99
N LEU A 186 -15.04 -18.12 -13.64
CA LEU A 186 -15.10 -18.56 -12.23
C LEU A 186 -13.71 -18.74 -11.63
N ARG A 187 -12.73 -19.27 -12.37
CA ARG A 187 -11.35 -19.40 -11.91
C ARG A 187 -10.66 -18.05 -11.83
N ILE A 188 -10.93 -17.14 -12.77
CA ILE A 188 -10.39 -15.78 -12.76
C ILE A 188 -10.89 -15.05 -11.51
N VAL A 189 -12.19 -15.08 -11.26
CA VAL A 189 -12.79 -14.44 -10.08
C VAL A 189 -12.25 -15.06 -8.79
N ALA A 190 -12.23 -16.39 -8.68
CA ALA A 190 -11.78 -17.05 -7.46
C ALA A 190 -10.28 -16.84 -7.16
N ARG A 191 -9.43 -16.82 -8.18
CA ARG A 191 -7.97 -16.81 -8.00
C ARG A 191 -7.34 -15.42 -8.09
N HIS A 192 -7.88 -14.52 -8.91
CA HIS A 192 -7.28 -13.21 -9.15
C HIS A 192 -8.08 -12.10 -8.47
N VAL A 193 -9.41 -12.11 -8.61
CA VAL A 193 -10.27 -11.02 -8.11
C VAL A 193 -10.51 -11.13 -6.60
N LEU A 194 -10.86 -12.32 -6.09
CA LEU A 194 -11.19 -12.52 -4.68
C LEU A 194 -10.00 -12.19 -3.74
N ILE A 195 -8.77 -12.34 -4.25
CA ILE A 195 -7.55 -12.00 -3.51
C ILE A 195 -7.43 -10.51 -3.24
N VAL A 196 -7.90 -9.67 -4.17
CA VAL A 196 -7.88 -8.21 -4.03
C VAL A 196 -9.01 -7.75 -3.11
N VAL A 197 -10.19 -8.36 -3.25
CA VAL A 197 -11.41 -7.95 -2.54
C VAL A 197 -11.41 -8.34 -1.04
N ARG A 198 -10.68 -9.41 -0.65
CA ARG A 198 -10.75 -9.96 0.73
C ARG A 198 -10.38 -8.97 1.84
N GLY A 199 -9.38 -8.10 1.62
CA GLY A 199 -8.92 -7.14 2.63
C GLY A 199 -10.01 -6.11 2.96
N PRO A 200 -10.52 -5.37 1.96
CA PRO A 200 -11.65 -4.47 2.14
C PRO A 200 -12.91 -5.14 2.69
N VAL A 201 -13.25 -6.37 2.26
CA VAL A 201 -14.41 -7.10 2.80
C VAL A 201 -14.25 -7.41 4.29
N ILE A 202 -13.05 -7.76 4.76
CA ILE A 202 -12.80 -8.02 6.18
C ILE A 202 -13.02 -6.75 7.02
N ILE A 203 -12.56 -5.59 6.53
CA ILE A 203 -12.86 -4.30 7.18
C ILE A 203 -14.37 -4.06 7.22
N GLN A 204 -15.05 -4.26 6.09
CA GLN A 204 -16.49 -4.04 6.01
C GLN A 204 -17.28 -4.94 6.96
N VAL A 205 -16.84 -6.19 7.17
CA VAL A 205 -17.42 -7.09 8.18
C VAL A 205 -17.38 -6.49 9.58
N ALA A 206 -16.25 -5.93 10.02
CA ALA A 206 -16.16 -5.33 11.34
C ALA A 206 -16.98 -4.04 11.46
N LEU A 207 -16.99 -3.20 10.42
CA LEU A 207 -17.81 -1.98 10.41
C LEU A 207 -19.31 -2.31 10.48
N VAL A 208 -19.77 -3.29 9.70
CA VAL A 208 -21.17 -3.72 9.71
C VAL A 208 -21.53 -4.43 11.01
N ALA A 209 -20.64 -5.25 11.58
CA ALA A 209 -20.85 -5.85 12.89
C ALA A 209 -21.01 -4.78 13.97
N GLY A 210 -20.14 -3.76 13.98
CA GLY A 210 -20.24 -2.63 14.91
C GLY A 210 -21.52 -1.82 14.72
N LEU A 211 -21.89 -1.53 13.48
CA LEU A 211 -23.15 -0.86 13.14
C LEU A 211 -24.37 -1.69 13.60
N ALA A 212 -24.34 -3.02 13.41
CA ALA A 212 -25.43 -3.90 13.81
C ALA A 212 -25.59 -3.94 15.34
N ILE A 213 -24.49 -4.05 16.07
CA ILE A 213 -24.47 -3.94 17.55
C ILE A 213 -25.06 -2.59 17.98
N GLY A 214 -24.62 -1.49 17.36
CA GLY A 214 -25.08 -0.15 17.68
C GLY A 214 -26.56 0.09 17.37
N LEU A 215 -27.05 -0.32 16.19
CA LEU A 215 -28.45 -0.18 15.80
C LEU A 215 -29.37 -1.07 16.64
N GLN A 216 -28.96 -2.30 16.93
CA GLN A 216 -29.70 -3.18 17.82
C GLN A 216 -29.81 -2.57 19.22
N ALA A 217 -28.68 -2.15 19.81
CA ALA A 217 -28.65 -1.55 21.12
C ALA A 217 -29.46 -0.24 21.15
N GLY A 218 -29.39 0.57 20.09
CA GLY A 218 -30.17 1.80 19.95
C GLY A 218 -31.68 1.55 19.86
N LEU A 219 -32.11 0.54 19.12
CA LEU A 219 -33.52 0.16 19.02
C LEU A 219 -34.07 -0.26 20.39
N GLU A 220 -33.35 -1.13 21.10
CA GLU A 220 -33.73 -1.57 22.44
C GLU A 220 -33.64 -0.43 23.46
N PHE A 221 -32.67 0.49 23.28
CA PHE A 221 -32.54 1.69 24.11
C PHE A 221 -33.76 2.61 24.00
N LEU A 222 -34.42 2.65 22.85
CA LEU A 222 -35.68 3.40 22.66
C LEU A 222 -36.89 2.70 23.30
N GLY A 223 -36.69 1.64 24.09
CA GLY A 223 -37.74 0.81 24.66
C GLY A 223 -38.31 -0.18 23.64
N VAL A 224 -37.64 -0.34 22.49
CA VAL A 224 -38.16 -1.11 21.36
C VAL A 224 -37.71 -2.59 21.39
N GLY A 225 -37.33 -3.12 22.57
CA GLY A 225 -36.98 -4.53 22.79
C GLY A 225 -38.10 -5.41 23.38
N SER A 226 -37.84 -6.71 23.54
CA SER A 226 -38.64 -7.58 24.41
C SER A 226 -38.23 -7.39 25.87
N GLY A 227 -39.17 -6.97 26.72
CA GLY A 227 -38.89 -6.71 28.15
C GLY A 227 -38.43 -7.93 28.96
N SER A 228 -38.54 -9.14 28.39
CA SER A 228 -38.14 -10.40 29.01
C SER A 228 -36.73 -10.88 28.65
N THR A 229 -36.09 -10.30 27.61
CA THR A 229 -34.74 -10.72 27.18
C THR A 229 -33.70 -9.71 27.63
N ALA A 230 -32.66 -10.18 28.31
CA ALA A 230 -31.50 -9.35 28.58
C ALA A 230 -30.78 -9.03 27.26
N THR A 231 -30.45 -7.76 27.07
CA THR A 231 -29.66 -7.23 25.96
C THR A 231 -28.92 -5.98 26.44
N TRP A 232 -27.80 -5.63 25.82
CA TRP A 232 -27.04 -4.45 26.27
C TRP A 232 -27.80 -3.13 26.04
N GLY A 233 -28.62 -3.03 24.99
CA GLY A 233 -29.46 -1.85 24.75
C GLY A 233 -30.56 -1.67 25.79
N ALA A 234 -31.24 -2.76 26.18
CA ALA A 234 -32.25 -2.70 27.23
C ALA A 234 -31.65 -2.35 28.60
N MET A 235 -30.43 -2.84 28.89
CA MET A 235 -29.69 -2.45 30.10
C MET A 235 -29.32 -0.97 30.10
N LEU A 236 -28.91 -0.41 28.94
CA LEU A 236 -28.66 1.03 28.82
C LEU A 236 -29.92 1.86 29.03
N ASN A 237 -31.08 1.43 28.49
CA ASN A 237 -32.35 2.14 28.70
C ASN A 237 -32.69 2.23 30.19
N GLU A 238 -32.60 1.10 30.89
CA GLU A 238 -32.87 1.02 32.32
C GLU A 238 -31.88 1.85 33.13
N ALA A 239 -30.59 1.78 32.81
CA ALA A 239 -29.57 2.59 33.46
C ALA A 239 -29.80 4.09 33.25
N PHE A 240 -30.23 4.49 32.05
CA PHE A 240 -30.54 5.89 31.72
C PHE A 240 -31.75 6.40 32.50
N GLN A 241 -32.83 5.61 32.61
CA GLN A 241 -33.99 5.95 33.43
C GLN A 241 -33.66 6.11 34.92
N ASN A 242 -32.64 5.39 35.40
CA ASN A 242 -32.23 5.38 36.80
C ASN A 242 -30.92 6.14 37.06
N ILE A 243 -30.47 6.99 36.13
CA ILE A 243 -29.13 7.61 36.17
C ILE A 243 -28.91 8.46 37.43
N GLN A 244 -29.96 9.11 37.92
CA GLN A 244 -29.89 9.95 39.12
C GLN A 244 -29.76 9.14 40.41
N ARG A 245 -30.12 7.84 40.38
CA ARG A 245 -30.09 6.96 41.55
C ARG A 245 -28.83 6.09 41.59
N SER A 246 -28.46 5.52 40.46
CA SER A 246 -27.25 4.70 40.33
C SER A 246 -26.59 4.92 38.97
N PRO A 247 -25.69 5.92 38.85
CA PRO A 247 -25.03 6.23 37.57
C PRO A 247 -24.09 5.09 37.11
N VAL A 248 -23.65 4.24 38.03
CA VAL A 248 -22.76 3.10 37.74
C VAL A 248 -23.42 2.06 36.83
N LEU A 249 -24.75 1.93 36.84
CA LEU A 249 -25.46 0.97 35.98
C LEU A 249 -25.28 1.26 34.48
N LEU A 250 -24.96 2.50 34.11
CA LEU A 250 -24.72 2.87 32.71
C LEU A 250 -23.35 2.40 32.21
N LEU A 251 -22.36 2.36 33.11
CA LEU A 251 -20.97 2.09 32.80
C LEU A 251 -20.78 0.73 32.15
N TRP A 252 -21.36 -0.32 32.73
CA TRP A 252 -21.07 -1.70 32.35
C TRP A 252 -21.57 -2.10 30.95
N PRO A 253 -22.86 -1.90 30.59
CA PRO A 253 -23.31 -2.16 29.23
C PRO A 253 -22.66 -1.22 28.21
N GLY A 254 -22.33 0.03 28.60
CA GLY A 254 -21.57 0.96 27.75
C GLY A 254 -20.15 0.49 27.45
N LEU A 255 -19.42 -0.01 28.46
CA LEU A 255 -18.10 -0.61 28.29
C LEU A 255 -18.16 -1.86 27.42
N ALA A 256 -19.15 -2.73 27.65
CA ALA A 256 -19.33 -3.94 26.83
C ALA A 256 -19.50 -3.58 25.33
N LEU A 257 -20.33 -2.59 25.02
CA LEU A 257 -20.53 -2.08 23.65
C LEU A 257 -19.25 -1.44 23.08
N GLY A 258 -18.63 -0.53 23.82
CA GLY A 258 -17.45 0.21 23.36
C GLY A 258 -16.23 -0.68 23.15
N VAL A 259 -15.94 -1.58 24.09
CA VAL A 259 -14.82 -2.53 24.00
C VAL A 259 -15.04 -3.51 22.86
N THR A 260 -16.25 -4.04 22.69
CA THR A 260 -16.56 -4.97 21.59
C THR A 260 -16.37 -4.30 20.23
N THR A 261 -16.99 -3.13 20.04
CA THR A 261 -16.94 -2.41 18.75
C THR A 261 -15.53 -1.93 18.43
N GLY A 262 -14.82 -1.36 19.41
CA GLY A 262 -13.41 -0.98 19.24
C GLY A 262 -12.49 -2.15 18.92
N ALA A 263 -12.66 -3.29 19.62
CA ALA A 263 -11.84 -4.47 19.36
C ALA A 263 -12.13 -5.11 17.99
N LEU A 264 -13.39 -5.09 17.51
CA LEU A 264 -13.74 -5.55 16.16
C LEU A 264 -13.03 -4.73 15.08
N VAL A 265 -13.04 -3.40 15.20
CA VAL A 265 -12.39 -2.50 14.24
C VAL A 265 -10.88 -2.71 14.23
N LEU A 266 -10.25 -2.71 15.42
CA LEU A 266 -8.80 -2.92 15.54
C LEU A 266 -8.36 -4.30 15.01
N LEU A 267 -9.14 -5.34 15.28
CA LEU A 267 -8.87 -6.69 14.79
C LEU A 267 -8.94 -6.75 13.26
N ALA A 268 -9.93 -6.09 12.66
CA ALA A 268 -10.08 -6.09 11.20
C ALA A 268 -8.96 -5.35 10.49
N THR A 269 -8.50 -4.22 11.04
CA THR A 269 -7.31 -3.50 10.51
C THR A 269 -6.07 -4.39 10.59
N ALA A 270 -5.80 -4.99 11.76
CA ALA A 270 -4.64 -5.87 11.91
C ALA A 270 -4.72 -7.13 11.03
N LEU A 271 -5.92 -7.67 10.81
CA LEU A 271 -6.15 -8.82 9.94
C LEU A 271 -5.99 -8.45 8.46
N ARG A 272 -6.44 -7.27 8.04
CA ARG A 272 -6.19 -6.74 6.70
C ARG A 272 -4.68 -6.63 6.46
N ASP A 273 -3.96 -5.97 7.34
CA ASP A 273 -2.51 -5.79 7.21
C ASP A 273 -1.80 -7.16 7.12
N ALA A 274 -2.17 -8.12 7.97
CA ALA A 274 -1.62 -9.47 7.94
C ALA A 274 -1.95 -10.26 6.65
N LEU A 275 -2.97 -9.87 5.89
CA LEU A 275 -3.37 -10.50 4.63
C LEU A 275 -2.84 -9.78 3.39
N GLU A 276 -2.71 -8.46 3.46
CA GLU A 276 -2.21 -7.56 2.40
C GLU A 276 -0.69 -7.46 2.39
N ASP A 277 0.00 -7.64 3.53
CA ASP A 277 1.46 -7.75 3.61
C ASP A 277 1.95 -9.04 2.93
N ARG A 278 1.87 -9.11 1.61
CA ARG A 278 2.65 -10.08 0.83
C ARG A 278 4.10 -9.65 0.66
N ALA A 279 4.53 -8.58 1.34
CA ALA A 279 5.94 -8.30 1.58
C ALA A 279 6.54 -9.59 2.15
N GLY A 280 7.29 -10.29 1.29
CA GLY A 280 7.97 -11.50 1.65
C GLY A 280 8.78 -11.19 2.91
N THR A 281 8.74 -12.08 3.90
CA THR A 281 9.78 -12.02 4.91
C THR A 281 11.09 -12.00 4.15
N PRO A 282 11.94 -10.95 4.29
CA PRO A 282 13.21 -10.92 3.57
C PRO A 282 13.88 -12.26 3.85
N PRO A 283 14.32 -13.00 2.83
CA PRO A 283 14.93 -14.30 3.05
C PRO A 283 15.98 -14.07 4.14
N ARG A 284 15.96 -14.89 5.19
CA ARG A 284 17.01 -14.89 6.22
C ARG A 284 18.29 -14.91 5.41
N ARG A 285 18.99 -13.77 5.36
CA ARG A 285 20.28 -13.64 4.68
C ARG A 285 21.07 -14.82 5.22
N ARG A 286 21.28 -15.86 4.39
CA ARG A 286 22.48 -16.67 4.53
C ARG A 286 23.55 -15.60 4.66
N ARG A 287 24.34 -15.65 5.74
CA ARG A 287 25.60 -14.90 5.76
C ARG A 287 26.17 -15.13 4.38
N ALA A 288 26.18 -14.09 3.55
CA ALA A 288 26.94 -14.13 2.34
C ALA A 288 28.32 -14.42 2.87
N ASP A 289 28.81 -15.65 2.64
CA ASP A 289 30.24 -15.90 2.71
C ASP A 289 30.82 -14.75 1.92
N ALA A 290 31.61 -13.91 2.61
CA ALA A 290 32.07 -12.64 2.08
C ALA A 290 32.52 -12.89 0.65
N LEU A 291 31.80 -12.30 -0.32
CA LEU A 291 32.11 -12.44 -1.73
C LEU A 291 33.59 -12.14 -1.84
N VAL A 292 34.38 -13.17 -2.14
CA VAL A 292 35.83 -13.05 -2.22
C VAL A 292 36.07 -11.99 -3.29
N PRO A 293 36.77 -10.88 -2.97
CA PRO A 293 37.07 -9.87 -3.97
C PRO A 293 37.75 -10.58 -5.14
N ALA A 294 37.15 -10.49 -6.33
CA ALA A 294 37.84 -10.93 -7.53
C ALA A 294 39.17 -10.16 -7.60
N ASP A 295 40.26 -10.90 -7.79
CA ASP A 295 41.65 -10.42 -7.87
C ASP A 295 41.86 -9.64 -9.18
N VAL A 296 41.13 -8.53 -9.32
CA VAL A 296 41.23 -7.59 -10.43
C VAL A 296 42.09 -6.44 -9.93
N SER A 297 43.25 -6.27 -10.56
CA SER A 297 44.23 -5.20 -10.36
C SER A 297 43.56 -3.88 -9.98
N ARG A 298 44.02 -3.29 -8.86
CA ARG A 298 43.50 -2.02 -8.33
C ARG A 298 43.74 -0.82 -9.25
N ASP A 299 44.67 -0.94 -10.21
CA ASP A 299 45.17 0.17 -11.03
C ASP A 299 44.16 0.68 -12.08
N ASP A 300 43.15 -0.11 -12.48
CA ASP A 300 42.20 0.25 -13.55
C ASP A 300 40.79 0.61 -13.05
N ARG A 301 40.59 0.82 -11.74
CA ARG A 301 39.25 1.15 -11.18
C ARG A 301 39.06 2.65 -11.07
N ALA A 302 37.91 3.15 -11.52
CA ALA A 302 37.55 4.54 -11.23
C ALA A 302 37.32 4.74 -9.73
N GLU A 303 37.75 5.89 -9.21
CA GLU A 303 37.70 6.19 -7.78
C GLU A 303 36.26 6.39 -7.25
N LEU A 304 35.35 6.90 -8.10
CA LEU A 304 33.99 7.24 -7.69
C LEU A 304 32.99 6.09 -7.80
N LEU A 305 32.81 5.48 -8.97
CA LEU A 305 32.01 4.26 -9.13
C LEU A 305 32.80 3.28 -10.00
N SER A 306 32.98 2.06 -9.50
CA SER A 306 33.57 0.97 -10.26
C SER A 306 32.79 -0.32 -10.06
N ILE A 307 32.18 -0.80 -11.14
CA ILE A 307 31.42 -2.05 -11.23
C ILE A 307 32.29 -3.06 -11.96
N ARG A 308 32.49 -4.24 -11.37
CA ARG A 308 33.27 -5.34 -11.97
C ARG A 308 32.51 -6.66 -11.90
N GLY A 309 32.26 -7.29 -13.05
CA GLY A 309 31.64 -8.60 -13.18
C GLY A 309 30.28 -8.72 -12.50
N LEU A 310 29.52 -7.62 -12.43
CA LEU A 310 28.24 -7.57 -11.72
C LEU A 310 27.23 -8.54 -12.33
N ALA A 311 26.70 -9.43 -11.51
CA ALA A 311 25.54 -10.24 -11.87
C ALA A 311 24.44 -10.12 -10.82
N VAL A 312 23.20 -9.97 -11.31
CA VAL A 312 22.02 -9.78 -10.48
C VAL A 312 21.00 -10.85 -10.87
N ALA A 313 20.47 -11.56 -9.87
CA ALA A 313 19.43 -12.55 -10.08
C ALA A 313 18.23 -12.36 -9.15
N TYR A 314 17.08 -12.83 -9.63
CA TYR A 314 15.82 -12.81 -8.92
C TYR A 314 15.36 -14.24 -8.59
N ALA A 315 15.06 -14.48 -7.31
CA ALA A 315 14.49 -15.74 -6.87
C ALA A 315 13.05 -15.89 -7.37
N ARG A 316 12.75 -17.03 -8.01
CA ARG A 316 11.41 -17.38 -8.47
C ARG A 316 10.66 -18.23 -7.43
N PRO A 317 9.31 -18.26 -7.47
CA PRO A 317 8.50 -19.05 -6.53
C PRO A 317 8.76 -20.56 -6.56
N ASP A 318 9.29 -21.07 -7.67
CA ASP A 318 9.66 -22.47 -7.88
C ASP A 318 11.04 -22.84 -7.30
N GLY A 319 11.77 -21.86 -6.76
CA GLY A 319 13.10 -22.03 -6.20
C GLY A 319 14.24 -21.90 -7.21
N THR A 320 13.95 -21.61 -8.48
CA THR A 320 14.97 -21.26 -9.49
C THR A 320 15.34 -19.78 -9.39
N GLU A 321 16.46 -19.40 -10.00
CA GLU A 321 16.89 -18.00 -10.09
C GLU A 321 16.92 -17.54 -11.55
N ALA A 322 16.44 -16.33 -11.78
CA ALA A 322 16.54 -15.65 -13.06
C ALA A 322 17.62 -14.58 -12.99
N GLU A 323 18.77 -14.85 -13.58
CA GLU A 323 19.80 -13.82 -13.76
C GLU A 323 19.33 -12.82 -14.83
N VAL A 324 19.37 -11.53 -14.48
CA VAL A 324 18.91 -10.40 -15.32
C VAL A 324 20.04 -9.42 -15.68
N VAL A 325 21.16 -9.49 -14.97
CA VAL A 325 22.41 -8.78 -15.29
C VAL A 325 23.53 -9.82 -15.32
N HIS A 326 24.32 -9.84 -16.39
CA HIS A 326 25.22 -10.94 -16.74
C HIS A 326 26.69 -10.51 -16.87
N GLY A 327 27.31 -10.15 -15.74
CA GLY A 327 28.73 -9.78 -15.71
C GLY A 327 29.00 -8.42 -16.33
N VAL A 328 28.43 -7.37 -15.73
CA VAL A 328 28.58 -5.98 -16.20
C VAL A 328 29.81 -5.33 -15.58
N ASP A 329 30.58 -4.64 -16.42
CA ASP A 329 31.72 -3.79 -16.04
C ASP A 329 31.43 -2.33 -16.43
N LEU A 330 31.44 -1.42 -15.47
CA LEU A 330 31.11 -0.01 -15.70
C LEU A 330 31.87 0.88 -14.71
N ASP A 331 32.38 2.01 -15.18
CA ASP A 331 33.06 3.00 -14.35
C ASP A 331 32.46 4.39 -14.56
N VAL A 332 32.39 5.17 -13.49
CA VAL A 332 32.09 6.61 -13.52
C VAL A 332 33.14 7.33 -12.68
N ARG A 333 33.81 8.32 -13.27
CA ARG A 333 34.80 9.17 -12.62
C ARG A 333 34.16 10.41 -11.98
N PRO A 334 34.82 11.05 -11.00
CA PRO A 334 34.42 12.38 -10.53
C PRO A 334 34.31 13.36 -11.69
N GLY A 335 33.21 14.11 -11.75
CA GLY A 335 32.94 15.06 -12.83
C GLY A 335 32.80 14.43 -14.22
N GLU A 336 32.42 13.16 -14.33
CA GLU A 336 32.13 12.50 -15.62
C GLU A 336 30.64 12.15 -15.68
N ILE A 337 30.01 12.38 -16.83
CA ILE A 337 28.64 11.94 -17.12
C ILE A 337 28.70 10.71 -18.02
N VAL A 338 28.24 9.57 -17.50
CA VAL A 338 28.20 8.31 -18.23
C VAL A 338 26.76 7.91 -18.49
N GLY A 339 26.41 7.74 -19.77
CA GLY A 339 25.11 7.24 -20.21
C GLY A 339 25.06 5.71 -20.20
N LEU A 340 24.12 5.11 -19.47
CA LEU A 340 23.77 3.70 -19.58
C LEU A 340 22.50 3.58 -20.42
N VAL A 341 22.63 3.07 -21.65
CA VAL A 341 21.58 3.13 -22.68
C VAL A 341 21.15 1.74 -23.13
N GLY A 342 19.89 1.58 -23.54
CA GLY A 342 19.38 0.34 -24.12
C GLY A 342 17.86 0.26 -24.03
N GLU A 343 17.27 -0.76 -24.64
CA GLU A 343 15.82 -0.99 -24.61
C GLU A 343 15.26 -1.22 -23.19
N SER A 344 13.95 -1.05 -23.04
CA SER A 344 13.27 -1.41 -21.79
C SER A 344 13.51 -2.88 -21.46
N GLY A 345 13.81 -3.17 -20.20
CA GLY A 345 14.15 -4.53 -19.75
C GLY A 345 15.58 -5.00 -20.02
N SER A 346 16.47 -4.16 -20.58
CA SER A 346 17.87 -4.55 -20.84
C SER A 346 18.74 -4.70 -19.59
N GLY A 347 18.24 -4.31 -18.41
CA GLY A 347 18.93 -4.46 -17.11
C GLY A 347 19.49 -3.17 -16.51
N LYS A 348 19.29 -2.01 -17.14
CA LYS A 348 19.87 -0.71 -16.71
C LYS A 348 19.50 -0.32 -15.28
N THR A 349 18.20 -0.29 -14.97
CA THR A 349 17.70 0.02 -13.62
C THR A 349 18.19 -0.99 -12.59
N GLN A 350 18.39 -2.26 -12.99
CA GLN A 350 18.93 -3.29 -12.08
C GLN A 350 20.40 -3.04 -11.75
N THR A 351 21.20 -2.62 -12.73
CA THR A 351 22.57 -2.15 -12.54
C THR A 351 22.58 -0.95 -11.59
N ALA A 352 21.75 0.08 -11.83
CA ALA A 352 21.64 1.25 -10.97
C ALA A 352 21.22 0.91 -9.52
N PHE A 353 20.21 0.06 -9.35
CA PHE A 353 19.71 -0.34 -8.03
C PHE A 353 20.69 -1.23 -7.26
N SER A 354 21.55 -1.96 -7.95
CA SER A 354 22.64 -2.71 -7.31
C SER A 354 23.64 -1.77 -6.62
N VAL A 355 23.94 -0.61 -7.23
CA VAL A 355 24.80 0.43 -6.64
C VAL A 355 24.17 1.02 -5.38
N LEU A 356 22.86 1.27 -5.41
CA LEU A 356 22.11 1.85 -4.28
C LEU A 356 21.77 0.82 -3.19
N GLY A 357 21.86 -0.47 -3.47
CA GLY A 357 21.42 -1.54 -2.58
C GLY A 357 19.91 -1.54 -2.35
N ILE A 358 19.12 -1.21 -3.38
CA ILE A 358 17.64 -1.13 -3.34
C ILE A 358 16.97 -2.06 -4.36
N LEU A 359 17.64 -3.17 -4.70
CA LEU A 359 17.08 -4.18 -5.59
C LEU A 359 15.69 -4.63 -5.07
N PRO A 360 14.67 -4.70 -5.96
CA PRO A 360 13.34 -5.20 -5.61
C PRO A 360 13.36 -6.58 -4.94
N ASP A 361 12.28 -6.90 -4.25
CA ASP A 361 12.15 -8.15 -3.50
C ASP A 361 12.50 -9.39 -4.34
N GLY A 362 13.34 -10.25 -3.76
CA GLY A 362 13.87 -11.45 -4.42
C GLY A 362 15.12 -11.20 -5.27
N GLY A 363 15.44 -9.94 -5.57
CA GLY A 363 16.65 -9.52 -6.27
C GLY A 363 17.86 -9.50 -5.35
N HIS A 364 18.98 -10.04 -5.84
CA HIS A 364 20.27 -9.95 -5.14
C HIS A 364 21.44 -10.01 -6.11
N VAL A 365 22.57 -9.45 -5.69
CA VAL A 365 23.84 -9.59 -6.40
C VAL A 365 24.37 -11.00 -6.17
N THR A 366 24.48 -11.80 -7.23
CA THR A 366 24.97 -13.19 -7.16
C THR A 366 26.49 -13.25 -7.19
N ARG A 367 27.12 -12.38 -7.98
CA ARG A 367 28.58 -12.23 -8.08
C ARG A 367 28.96 -10.83 -8.58
N GLY A 368 30.24 -10.51 -8.47
CA GLY A 368 30.81 -9.23 -8.86
C GLY A 368 31.12 -8.32 -7.68
N SER A 369 31.67 -7.16 -7.99
CA SER A 369 32.11 -6.12 -7.05
C SER A 369 31.54 -4.79 -7.51
N VAL A 370 31.03 -4.00 -6.56
CA VAL A 370 30.52 -2.65 -6.81
C VAL A 370 31.18 -1.73 -5.80
N ILE A 371 32.13 -0.92 -6.23
CA ILE A 371 32.82 0.03 -5.36
C ILE A 371 32.27 1.42 -5.61
N VAL A 372 31.91 2.12 -4.53
CA VAL A 372 31.46 3.51 -4.55
C VAL A 372 32.33 4.32 -3.59
N ALA A 373 33.02 5.34 -4.10
CA ALA A 373 33.94 6.20 -3.35
C ALA A 373 34.92 5.38 -2.48
N GLY A 374 35.52 4.35 -3.07
CA GLY A 374 36.45 3.43 -2.40
C GLY A 374 35.81 2.38 -1.47
N GLN A 375 34.49 2.36 -1.29
CA GLN A 375 33.79 1.39 -0.45
C GLN A 375 33.06 0.33 -1.29
N GLU A 376 33.31 -0.96 -1.02
CA GLU A 376 32.53 -2.07 -1.57
C GLU A 376 31.08 -2.02 -1.07
N VAL A 377 30.12 -2.02 -1.99
CA VAL A 377 28.68 -1.96 -1.71
C VAL A 377 27.93 -3.25 -1.98
N ALA A 378 28.46 -4.16 -2.78
CA ALA A 378 27.84 -5.47 -2.98
C ALA A 378 27.83 -6.24 -1.65
N GLY A 379 26.63 -6.64 -1.21
CA GLY A 379 26.45 -7.37 0.05
C GLY A 379 26.57 -6.53 1.32
N LEU A 380 26.64 -5.19 1.24
CA LEU A 380 26.68 -4.34 2.43
C LEU A 380 25.45 -4.58 3.35
N PRO A 381 25.63 -4.48 4.67
CA PRO A 381 24.52 -4.39 5.60
C PRO A 381 23.67 -3.14 5.33
N GLU A 382 22.35 -3.28 5.45
CA GLU A 382 21.39 -2.18 5.22
C GLU A 382 21.72 -0.91 6.04
N ARG A 383 22.24 -1.05 7.26
CA ARG A 383 22.69 0.08 8.09
C ARG A 383 23.82 0.89 7.44
N ARG A 384 24.71 0.24 6.68
CA ARG A 384 25.80 0.90 5.95
C ARG A 384 25.30 1.51 4.65
N HIS A 385 24.42 0.83 3.92
CA HIS A 385 23.77 1.42 2.73
C HIS A 385 23.01 2.70 3.08
N ARG A 386 22.27 2.74 4.19
CA ARG A 386 21.60 3.97 4.65
C ARG A 386 22.51 5.17 4.87
N ARG A 387 23.78 4.94 5.25
CA ARG A 387 24.74 6.03 5.42
C ARG A 387 25.27 6.54 4.09
N LEU A 388 25.38 5.66 3.11
CA LEU A 388 25.88 5.94 1.76
C LEU A 388 24.82 6.66 0.91
N ARG A 389 23.55 6.24 1.03
CA ARG A 389 22.41 6.87 0.35
C ARG A 389 22.18 8.28 0.88
N GLY A 390 22.03 9.23 -0.03
CA GLY A 390 21.85 10.66 0.27
C GLY A 390 23.16 11.42 0.44
N THR A 391 24.19 10.85 1.08
CA THR A 391 25.45 11.58 1.35
C THR A 391 26.55 11.33 0.33
N THR A 392 26.63 10.11 -0.22
CA THR A 392 27.65 9.72 -1.20
C THR A 392 27.01 9.46 -2.55
N VAL A 393 25.88 8.74 -2.54
CA VAL A 393 25.10 8.45 -3.74
C VAL A 393 23.69 8.99 -3.58
N ALA A 394 23.24 9.76 -4.55
CA ALA A 394 21.86 10.20 -4.67
C ALA A 394 21.19 9.58 -5.88
N TYR A 395 19.85 9.60 -5.87
CA TYR A 395 19.03 8.98 -6.89
C TYR A 395 17.91 9.92 -7.32
N VAL A 396 17.76 10.11 -8.62
CA VAL A 396 16.63 10.81 -9.24
C VAL A 396 15.81 9.77 -10.01
N PRO A 397 14.56 9.51 -9.60
CA PRO A 397 13.70 8.51 -10.25
C PRO A 397 13.09 9.01 -11.56
N GLN A 398 12.57 8.05 -12.34
CA GLN A 398 11.98 8.22 -13.67
C GLN A 398 10.72 9.09 -13.70
N GLU A 399 9.87 9.00 -12.67
CA GLU A 399 8.57 9.71 -12.67
C GLU A 399 8.47 10.68 -11.49
N PRO A 400 8.42 12.01 -11.73
CA PRO A 400 8.52 12.96 -10.63
C PRO A 400 7.31 12.96 -9.70
N MET A 401 6.11 12.91 -10.26
CA MET A 401 4.87 13.08 -9.51
C MET A 401 4.53 11.87 -8.62
N SER A 402 4.90 10.65 -9.04
CA SER A 402 4.66 9.43 -8.27
C SER A 402 5.69 9.22 -7.15
N ASN A 403 6.82 9.93 -7.19
CA ASN A 403 7.90 9.83 -6.20
C ASN A 403 7.88 10.93 -5.13
N LEU A 404 7.00 11.92 -5.25
CA LEU A 404 6.74 12.90 -4.20
C LEU A 404 5.46 12.52 -3.45
N ASP A 405 5.51 12.52 -2.12
CA ASP A 405 4.34 12.15 -1.31
C ASP A 405 3.29 13.27 -1.37
N PRO A 406 2.07 13.01 -1.90
CA PRO A 406 1.05 14.03 -2.10
C PRO A 406 0.44 14.56 -0.78
N ALA A 407 0.65 13.87 0.34
CA ALA A 407 0.16 14.28 1.66
C ALA A 407 1.07 15.32 2.34
N PHE A 408 2.27 15.57 1.80
CA PHE A 408 3.27 16.44 2.39
C PHE A 408 3.67 17.59 1.45
N THR A 409 3.98 18.75 2.02
CA THR A 409 4.47 19.89 1.22
C THR A 409 5.89 19.63 0.72
N ILE A 410 6.27 20.27 -0.39
CA ILE A 410 7.63 20.17 -0.95
C ILE A 410 8.69 20.51 0.10
N GLY A 411 8.45 21.58 0.87
CA GLY A 411 9.39 21.99 1.92
C GLY A 411 9.56 20.96 3.01
N SER A 412 8.50 20.26 3.41
CA SER A 412 8.64 19.18 4.41
C SER A 412 9.46 18.01 3.89
N GLN A 413 9.29 17.65 2.62
CA GLN A 413 10.03 16.54 1.98
C GLN A 413 11.51 16.88 1.75
N LEU A 414 11.85 18.14 1.45
CA LEU A 414 13.24 18.58 1.31
C LEU A 414 13.96 18.77 2.65
N VAL A 415 13.24 19.24 3.68
CA VAL A 415 13.82 19.52 5.00
C VAL A 415 14.16 18.25 5.76
N GLU A 416 13.31 17.22 5.68
CA GLU A 416 13.42 16.04 6.53
C GLU A 416 14.73 15.24 6.31
N PRO A 417 15.19 14.95 5.07
CA PRO A 417 16.46 14.27 4.85
C PRO A 417 17.64 14.99 5.48
N MET A 418 17.73 16.31 5.32
CA MET A 418 18.83 17.11 5.88
C MET A 418 18.83 17.13 7.41
N ARG A 419 17.65 17.10 8.05
CA ARG A 419 17.55 17.00 9.51
C ARG A 419 18.07 15.66 10.02
N HIS A 420 17.73 14.57 9.34
CA HIS A 420 18.09 13.21 9.79
C HIS A 420 19.50 12.80 9.41
N VAL A 421 19.99 13.23 8.25
CA VAL A 421 21.29 12.83 7.72
C VAL A 421 22.39 13.78 8.16
N MET A 422 22.15 15.09 8.11
CA MET A 422 23.14 16.12 8.47
C MET A 422 22.98 16.67 9.89
N GLY A 423 21.88 16.35 10.58
CA GLY A 423 21.62 16.85 11.94
C GLY A 423 21.26 18.33 12.02
N LEU A 424 20.83 18.93 10.90
CA LEU A 424 20.48 20.36 10.86
C LEU A 424 19.23 20.66 11.70
N SER A 425 19.18 21.87 12.26
CA SER A 425 17.95 22.37 12.88
C SER A 425 16.87 22.55 11.81
N ARG A 426 15.59 22.55 12.22
CA ARG A 426 14.48 22.79 11.27
C ARG A 426 14.63 24.12 10.54
N LYS A 427 15.16 25.15 11.20
CA LYS A 427 15.36 26.49 10.61
C LYS A 427 16.47 26.46 9.57
N ASP A 428 17.60 25.85 9.90
CA ASP A 428 18.76 25.79 9.00
C ASP A 428 18.49 24.90 7.79
N ALA A 429 17.81 23.76 8.00
CA ALA A 429 17.36 22.89 6.93
C ALA A 429 16.34 23.59 6.01
N ALA A 430 15.44 24.42 6.54
CA ALA A 430 14.51 25.19 5.71
C ALA A 430 15.21 26.27 4.87
N ALA A 431 16.21 26.95 5.45
CA ALA A 431 17.04 27.90 4.70
C ALA A 431 17.81 27.20 3.57
N ARG A 432 18.42 26.06 3.87
CA ARG A 432 19.12 25.25 2.87
C ARG A 432 18.18 24.68 1.80
N ALA A 433 16.97 24.27 2.16
CA ALA A 433 15.97 23.82 1.20
C ALA A 433 15.57 24.94 0.24
N LEU A 434 15.46 26.17 0.73
CA LEU A 434 15.21 27.35 -0.09
C LEU A 434 16.36 27.61 -1.08
N ASP A 435 17.60 27.51 -0.62
CA ASP A 435 18.78 27.69 -1.48
C ASP A 435 18.92 26.57 -2.52
N LEU A 436 18.56 25.33 -2.17
CA LEU A 436 18.49 24.22 -3.11
C LEU A 436 17.43 24.47 -4.20
N LEU A 437 16.25 24.97 -3.85
CA LEU A 437 15.23 25.34 -4.83
C LEU A 437 15.67 26.49 -5.74
N ARG A 438 16.43 27.46 -5.21
CA ARG A 438 17.04 28.53 -6.02
C ARG A 438 18.08 27.98 -6.99
N MET A 439 18.91 27.04 -6.54
CA MET A 439 19.93 26.38 -7.35
C MET A 439 19.34 25.65 -8.55
N VAL A 440 18.20 24.98 -8.36
CA VAL A 440 17.47 24.32 -9.46
C VAL A 440 16.51 25.26 -10.20
N GLU A 441 16.65 26.58 -10.01
CA GLU A 441 15.92 27.63 -10.69
C GLU A 441 14.39 27.49 -10.58
N ILE A 442 13.90 27.10 -9.41
CA ILE A 442 12.46 27.06 -9.15
C ILE A 442 11.93 28.48 -9.00
N PRO A 443 10.88 28.86 -9.75
CA PRO A 443 10.24 30.16 -9.59
C PRO A 443 9.54 30.23 -8.23
N GLU A 444 9.65 31.38 -7.57
CA GLU A 444 9.02 31.65 -6.27
C GLU A 444 9.29 30.55 -5.22
N PRO A 445 10.56 30.22 -4.95
CA PRO A 445 10.92 29.03 -4.17
C PRO A 445 10.35 29.08 -2.74
N GLU A 446 10.16 30.27 -2.16
CA GLU A 446 9.50 30.48 -0.87
C GLU A 446 8.04 29.98 -0.88
N GLN A 447 7.33 30.16 -1.99
CA GLN A 447 5.97 29.68 -2.16
C GLN A 447 5.96 28.17 -2.43
N VAL A 448 6.88 27.68 -3.28
CA VAL A 448 6.94 26.26 -3.64
C VAL A 448 7.20 25.37 -2.43
N LEU A 449 8.00 25.81 -1.45
CA LEU A 449 8.16 25.09 -0.17
C LEU A 449 6.83 24.81 0.55
N ARG A 450 5.81 25.65 0.33
CA ARG A 450 4.48 25.52 0.96
C ARG A 450 3.48 24.77 0.07
N ARG A 451 3.80 24.54 -1.20
CA ARG A 451 2.95 23.82 -2.14
C ARG A 451 3.06 22.31 -1.92
N PHE A 452 2.01 21.61 -2.31
CA PHE A 452 1.98 20.15 -2.43
C PHE A 452 2.37 19.72 -3.85
N PRO A 453 2.77 18.45 -4.07
CA PRO A 453 3.18 17.95 -5.38
C PRO A 453 2.16 18.21 -6.49
N HIS A 454 0.86 18.02 -6.20
CA HIS A 454 -0.23 18.26 -7.16
C HIS A 454 -0.46 19.75 -7.51
N GLN A 455 0.29 20.67 -6.92
CA GLN A 455 0.19 22.12 -7.13
C GLN A 455 1.38 22.69 -7.92
N ILE A 456 2.27 21.85 -8.44
CA ILE A 456 3.44 22.24 -9.25
C ILE A 456 3.43 21.47 -10.58
N SER A 457 4.08 22.01 -11.61
CA SER A 457 4.20 21.33 -12.91
C SER A 457 5.14 20.13 -12.83
N GLY A 458 5.07 19.21 -13.80
CA GLY A 458 5.98 18.08 -13.90
C GLY A 458 7.45 18.50 -13.94
N GLY A 459 7.79 19.56 -14.68
CA GLY A 459 9.14 20.12 -14.73
C GLY A 459 9.61 20.70 -13.39
N MET A 460 8.72 21.38 -12.65
CA MET A 460 9.02 21.85 -11.29
C MET A 460 9.22 20.67 -10.34
N ALA A 461 8.40 19.62 -10.45
CA ALA A 461 8.52 18.42 -9.64
C ALA A 461 9.85 17.70 -9.90
N GLN A 462 10.30 17.63 -11.16
CA GLN A 462 11.60 17.06 -11.50
C GLN A 462 12.76 17.87 -10.91
N ARG A 463 12.74 19.20 -11.04
CA ARG A 463 13.73 20.09 -10.42
C ARG A 463 13.75 19.96 -8.89
N VAL A 464 12.58 19.80 -8.26
CA VAL A 464 12.46 19.51 -6.82
C VAL A 464 13.11 18.19 -6.45
N LEU A 465 12.94 17.12 -7.24
CA LEU A 465 13.61 15.84 -6.99
C LEU A 465 15.12 15.94 -7.14
N ILE A 466 15.61 16.68 -8.15
CA ILE A 466 17.03 16.97 -8.29
C ILE A 466 17.55 17.75 -7.07
N ALA A 467 16.81 18.76 -6.61
CA ALA A 467 17.15 19.50 -5.39
C ALA A 467 17.21 18.60 -4.14
N GLY A 468 16.27 17.66 -4.02
CA GLY A 468 16.24 16.66 -2.95
C GLY A 468 17.43 15.71 -3.01
N ALA A 469 17.76 15.21 -4.21
CA ALA A 469 18.93 14.37 -4.46
C ALA A 469 20.24 15.10 -4.10
N MET A 470 20.34 16.39 -4.41
CA MET A 470 21.51 17.23 -4.12
C MET A 470 21.58 17.75 -2.67
N SER A 471 20.53 17.51 -1.86
CA SER A 471 20.37 18.19 -0.57
C SER A 471 21.52 17.95 0.43
N CYS A 472 22.14 16.79 0.36
CA CYS A 472 23.24 16.36 1.24
C CYS A 472 24.60 16.27 0.51
N ASP A 473 24.76 17.02 -0.60
CA ASP A 473 26.01 17.14 -1.39
C ASP A 473 26.64 15.78 -1.79
N PRO A 474 25.91 14.93 -2.56
CA PRO A 474 26.42 13.63 -2.99
C PRO A 474 27.61 13.76 -3.95
N ALA A 475 28.46 12.73 -3.99
CA ALA A 475 29.57 12.63 -4.95
C ALA A 475 29.14 11.95 -6.27
N LEU A 476 28.15 11.05 -6.21
CA LEU A 476 27.58 10.33 -7.35
C LEU A 476 26.07 10.57 -7.42
N LEU A 477 25.58 10.94 -8.60
CA LEU A 477 24.15 11.03 -8.91
C LEU A 477 23.77 9.95 -9.91
N ILE A 478 22.79 9.12 -9.56
CA ILE A 478 22.15 8.19 -10.49
C ILE A 478 20.84 8.83 -10.93
N ALA A 479 20.73 9.16 -12.20
CA ALA A 479 19.53 9.75 -12.78
C ALA A 479 18.88 8.72 -13.72
N ASP A 480 17.77 8.12 -13.28
CA ASP A 480 17.03 7.14 -14.08
C ASP A 480 15.92 7.83 -14.83
N GLU A 481 16.08 7.92 -16.14
CA GLU A 481 15.15 8.57 -17.07
C GLU A 481 14.66 9.96 -16.62
N PRO A 482 15.58 10.89 -16.27
CA PRO A 482 15.23 12.14 -15.59
C PRO A 482 14.44 13.14 -16.44
N THR A 483 14.20 12.83 -17.72
CA THR A 483 13.48 13.70 -18.66
C THR A 483 12.24 13.02 -19.24
N THR A 484 11.91 11.81 -18.79
CA THR A 484 10.72 11.11 -19.25
C THR A 484 9.45 11.86 -18.80
N ALA A 485 8.44 11.88 -19.66
CA ALA A 485 7.17 12.58 -19.44
C ALA A 485 7.25 14.12 -19.29
N LEU A 486 8.35 14.75 -19.72
CA LEU A 486 8.50 16.20 -19.81
C LEU A 486 8.38 16.68 -21.27
N ASP A 487 7.93 17.92 -21.47
CA ASP A 487 7.99 18.54 -22.80
C ASP A 487 9.43 18.86 -23.20
N VAL A 488 9.67 18.98 -24.51
CA VAL A 488 11.02 19.12 -25.09
C VAL A 488 11.79 20.33 -24.52
N ARG A 489 11.10 21.43 -24.18
CA ARG A 489 11.76 22.62 -23.61
C ARG A 489 12.18 22.36 -22.17
N VAL A 490 11.26 21.85 -21.35
CA VAL A 490 11.55 21.52 -19.95
C VAL A 490 12.63 20.43 -19.85
N GLN A 491 12.63 19.46 -20.77
CA GLN A 491 13.69 18.45 -20.87
C GLN A 491 15.06 19.12 -21.06
N ALA A 492 15.21 20.05 -22.01
CA ALA A 492 16.47 20.75 -22.24
C ALA A 492 16.95 21.48 -20.97
N ASP A 493 16.05 22.21 -20.30
CA ASP A 493 16.37 22.91 -19.06
C ASP A 493 16.88 21.96 -17.95
N VAL A 494 16.28 20.77 -17.84
CA VAL A 494 16.69 19.75 -16.85
C VAL A 494 18.07 19.18 -17.19
N LEU A 495 18.37 18.93 -18.46
CA LEU A 495 19.70 18.46 -18.89
C LEU A 495 20.78 19.52 -18.66
N ASP A 496 20.49 20.79 -18.96
CA ASP A 496 21.38 21.92 -18.69
C ASP A 496 21.65 22.10 -17.19
N LEU A 497 20.62 21.91 -16.35
CA LEU A 497 20.77 21.87 -14.90
C LEU A 497 21.74 20.77 -14.46
N LEU A 498 21.59 19.54 -14.97
CA LEU A 498 22.50 18.42 -14.64
C LEU A 498 23.94 18.72 -15.09
N ARG A 499 24.13 19.26 -16.30
CA ARG A 499 25.45 19.65 -16.83
C ARG A 499 26.12 20.68 -15.93
N ARG A 500 25.38 21.70 -15.52
CA ARG A 500 25.86 22.76 -14.61
C ARG A 500 26.20 22.20 -13.22
N LEU A 501 25.35 21.36 -12.65
CA LEU A 501 25.61 20.73 -11.35
C LEU A 501 26.85 19.84 -11.38
N GLN A 502 27.08 19.11 -12.47
CA GLN A 502 28.30 18.35 -12.69
C GLN A 502 29.53 19.26 -12.74
N ALA A 503 29.49 20.34 -13.52
CA ALA A 503 30.62 21.23 -13.71
C ALA A 503 30.99 22.01 -12.44
N GLU A 504 29.99 22.50 -11.70
CA GLU A 504 30.21 23.31 -10.49
C GLU A 504 30.67 22.48 -9.28
N ARG A 505 30.26 21.20 -9.20
CA ARG A 505 30.45 20.37 -7.99
C ARG A 505 31.34 19.15 -8.19
N GLY A 506 31.84 18.92 -9.39
CA GLY A 506 32.60 17.71 -9.72
C GLY A 506 31.77 16.44 -9.54
N LEU A 507 30.44 16.54 -9.66
CA LEU A 507 29.50 15.44 -9.45
C LEU A 507 29.64 14.42 -10.58
N GLY A 508 29.92 13.16 -10.25
CA GLY A 508 29.81 12.08 -11.24
C GLY A 508 28.35 11.72 -11.47
N VAL A 509 27.95 11.53 -12.72
CA VAL A 509 26.55 11.24 -13.08
C VAL A 509 26.48 9.94 -13.86
N LEU A 510 25.69 8.99 -13.35
CA LEU A 510 25.24 7.83 -14.10
C LEU A 510 23.84 8.13 -14.63
N LEU A 511 23.74 8.45 -15.92
CA LEU A 511 22.49 8.74 -16.60
C LEU A 511 21.94 7.46 -17.22
N VAL A 512 20.87 6.91 -16.64
CA VAL A 512 20.15 5.77 -17.23
C VAL A 512 19.06 6.31 -18.15
N THR A 513 19.07 5.93 -19.42
CA THR A 513 18.07 6.40 -20.39
C THR A 513 17.91 5.42 -21.55
N HIS A 514 16.83 5.55 -22.29
CA HIS A 514 16.66 4.89 -23.59
C HIS A 514 16.82 5.87 -24.77
N ASN A 515 16.97 7.16 -24.51
CA ASN A 515 17.06 8.19 -25.54
C ASN A 515 18.52 8.51 -25.90
N LEU A 516 18.92 8.13 -27.11
CA LEU A 516 20.27 8.38 -27.64
C LEU A 516 20.56 9.87 -27.90
N GLY A 517 19.55 10.68 -28.22
CA GLY A 517 19.71 12.13 -28.39
C GLY A 517 20.09 12.83 -27.08
N VAL A 518 19.52 12.39 -25.95
CA VAL A 518 19.90 12.88 -24.61
C VAL A 518 21.36 12.51 -24.30
N VAL A 519 21.78 11.31 -24.67
CA VAL A 519 23.15 10.84 -24.45
C VAL A 519 24.13 11.63 -25.30
N ALA A 520 23.79 11.87 -26.57
CA ALA A 520 24.58 12.69 -27.49
C ALA A 520 24.79 14.11 -26.97
N ASP A 521 23.78 14.69 -26.32
CA ASP A 521 23.84 16.04 -25.78
C ASP A 521 24.64 16.13 -24.47
N LEU A 522 24.43 15.19 -23.53
CA LEU A 522 24.88 15.36 -22.15
C LEU A 522 26.08 14.48 -21.73
N CYS A 523 26.27 13.29 -22.31
CA CYS A 523 27.20 12.30 -21.76
C CYS A 523 28.61 12.38 -22.38
N ASP A 524 29.64 12.27 -21.56
CA ASP A 524 31.04 12.15 -22.00
C ASP A 524 31.31 10.76 -22.61
N ARG A 525 30.73 9.73 -21.99
CA ARG A 525 30.83 8.33 -22.40
C ARG A 525 29.48 7.65 -22.36
N VAL A 526 29.35 6.60 -23.16
CA VAL A 526 28.17 5.75 -23.20
C VAL A 526 28.54 4.28 -23.00
N ALA A 527 27.66 3.55 -22.33
CA ALA A 527 27.63 2.11 -22.23
C ALA A 527 26.27 1.62 -22.75
N VAL A 528 26.27 0.88 -23.85
CA VAL A 528 25.08 0.31 -24.46
C VAL A 528 24.84 -1.07 -23.87
N MET A 529 23.65 -1.28 -23.33
CA MET A 529 23.24 -2.48 -22.62
C MET A 529 22.13 -3.21 -23.36
N ASN A 530 22.32 -4.49 -23.62
CA ASN A 530 21.35 -5.38 -24.25
C ASN A 530 21.26 -6.70 -23.47
N GLY A 531 20.04 -7.13 -23.16
CA GLY A 531 19.78 -8.43 -22.54
C GLY A 531 20.65 -8.72 -21.32
N GLY A 532 20.85 -7.74 -20.42
CA GLY A 532 21.63 -7.91 -19.19
C GLY A 532 23.13 -7.69 -19.33
N ARG A 533 23.66 -7.36 -20.51
CA ARG A 533 25.10 -7.21 -20.78
C ARG A 533 25.42 -5.84 -21.36
N ILE A 534 26.56 -5.26 -21.02
CA ILE A 534 27.12 -4.14 -21.78
C ILE A 534 27.72 -4.73 -23.05
N VAL A 535 27.18 -4.33 -24.21
CA VAL A 535 27.60 -4.81 -25.52
C VAL A 535 28.61 -3.87 -26.19
N GLU A 536 28.55 -2.58 -25.86
CA GLU A 536 29.48 -1.58 -26.39
C GLU A 536 29.70 -0.46 -25.38
N THR A 537 30.93 0.04 -25.25
CA THR A 537 31.22 1.21 -24.42
C THR A 537 32.36 2.04 -25.02
N GLY A 538 32.29 3.35 -24.85
CA GLY A 538 33.31 4.26 -25.35
C GLY A 538 32.93 5.72 -25.18
N PRO A 539 33.76 6.64 -25.70
CA PRO A 539 33.40 8.05 -25.84
C PRO A 539 32.10 8.17 -26.63
N THR A 540 31.17 9.02 -26.18
CA THR A 540 29.83 9.16 -26.76
C THR A 540 29.90 9.39 -28.27
N ASP A 541 30.75 10.33 -28.70
CA ASP A 541 30.89 10.67 -30.12
C ASP A 541 31.28 9.47 -30.99
N ARG A 542 32.19 8.63 -30.50
CA ARG A 542 32.65 7.45 -31.24
C ARG A 542 31.56 6.38 -31.34
N VAL A 543 30.89 6.07 -30.23
CA VAL A 543 29.86 5.02 -30.22
C VAL A 543 28.64 5.43 -31.05
N LEU A 544 28.29 6.71 -31.07
CA LEU A 544 27.14 7.20 -31.84
C LEU A 544 27.45 7.37 -33.33
N ARG A 545 28.68 7.76 -33.71
CA ARG A 545 29.06 7.97 -35.12
C ARG A 545 29.63 6.73 -35.82
N ASP A 546 30.37 5.90 -35.10
CA ASP A 546 31.03 4.69 -35.61
C ASP A 546 30.75 3.48 -34.70
N PRO A 547 29.46 3.08 -34.54
CA PRO A 547 29.07 1.95 -33.71
C PRO A 547 29.66 0.64 -34.25
N GLN A 548 30.31 -0.12 -33.38
CA GLN A 548 30.89 -1.41 -33.71
C GLN A 548 29.93 -2.58 -33.46
N ASP A 549 29.10 -2.50 -32.43
CA ASP A 549 28.18 -3.58 -32.09
C ASP A 549 26.91 -3.57 -32.98
N PRO A 550 26.46 -4.72 -33.50
CA PRO A 550 25.25 -4.80 -34.31
C PRO A 550 23.97 -4.33 -33.60
N TYR A 551 23.89 -4.45 -32.27
CA TYR A 551 22.76 -3.92 -31.51
C TYR A 551 22.79 -2.40 -31.45
N THR A 552 23.95 -1.79 -31.21
CA THR A 552 24.10 -0.33 -31.21
C THR A 552 23.72 0.26 -32.57
N ARG A 553 24.15 -0.36 -33.67
CA ARG A 553 23.72 0.02 -35.04
C ARG A 553 22.21 -0.01 -35.20
N ARG A 554 21.57 -1.12 -34.82
CA ARG A 554 20.10 -1.24 -34.89
C ARG A 554 19.37 -0.21 -34.02
N LEU A 555 19.92 0.12 -32.86
CA LEU A 555 19.33 1.12 -31.96
C LEU A 555 19.41 2.52 -32.58
N LEU A 556 20.53 2.86 -33.25
CA LEU A 556 20.70 4.12 -33.98
C LEU A 556 19.82 4.17 -35.24
N ASP A 557 19.76 3.08 -36.02
CA ASP A 557 18.91 2.98 -37.22
C ASP A 557 17.41 3.11 -36.89
N ALA A 558 17.01 2.81 -35.66
CA ALA A 558 15.65 2.99 -35.18
C ALA A 558 15.28 4.46 -34.86
N VAL A 559 16.27 5.35 -34.77
CA VAL A 559 16.07 6.80 -34.58
C VAL A 559 15.77 7.43 -35.94
N LEU A 560 14.56 7.96 -36.09
CA LEU A 560 14.02 8.45 -37.37
C LEU A 560 14.29 9.96 -37.60
N ASP A 561 15.48 10.47 -37.28
CA ASP A 561 15.77 11.91 -37.40
C ASP A 561 15.74 12.40 -38.86
N ASP A 562 16.07 11.53 -39.83
CA ASP A 562 16.04 11.83 -41.27
C ASP A 562 14.79 11.28 -41.99
N ALA A 563 13.82 10.73 -41.25
CA ALA A 563 12.61 10.20 -41.86
C ALA A 563 11.68 11.34 -42.32
N PRO A 564 11.12 11.28 -43.54
CA PRO A 564 10.15 12.28 -43.97
C PRO A 564 8.97 12.29 -42.98
N PRO A 565 8.48 13.48 -42.57
CA PRO A 565 7.35 13.57 -41.65
C PRO A 565 6.16 12.78 -42.20
N ARG A 566 5.43 12.10 -41.31
CA ARG A 566 4.23 11.36 -41.71
C ARG A 566 3.32 12.27 -42.51
N ALA A 567 2.87 11.79 -43.68
CA ALA A 567 1.89 12.49 -44.48
C ALA A 567 0.65 12.80 -43.61
N PRO A 568 -0.02 13.95 -43.81
CA PRO A 568 -1.23 14.30 -43.07
C PRO A 568 -2.22 13.15 -43.11
N TRP A 569 -2.77 12.79 -41.95
CA TRP A 569 -3.79 11.75 -41.88
C TRP A 569 -4.96 12.12 -42.78
N ARG A 570 -5.24 11.27 -43.78
CA ARG A 570 -6.41 11.40 -44.63
C ARG A 570 -7.47 10.44 -44.11
N PRO A 571 -8.68 10.93 -43.77
CA PRO A 571 -9.79 10.04 -43.46
C PRO A 571 -10.00 9.08 -44.63
N VAL A 572 -10.08 7.79 -44.34
CA VAL A 572 -10.62 6.84 -45.30
C VAL A 572 -12.12 7.14 -45.36
N GLU A 573 -12.60 7.67 -46.49
CA GLU A 573 -14.03 7.84 -46.71
C GLU A 573 -14.70 6.48 -46.49
N ALA A 574 -15.59 6.42 -45.50
CA ALA A 574 -16.39 5.24 -45.25
C ALA A 574 -17.15 4.93 -46.54
N ARG A 575 -16.90 3.76 -47.14
CA ARG A 575 -17.71 3.29 -48.27
C ARG A 575 -19.16 3.27 -47.79
N SER A 576 -19.98 4.15 -48.35
CA SER A 576 -21.42 4.09 -48.21
C SER A 576 -21.88 2.78 -48.85
N GLU A 577 -22.12 1.76 -48.04
CA GLU A 577 -22.91 0.60 -48.45
C GLU A 577 -24.35 1.08 -48.66
N THR A 578 -24.63 1.54 -49.88
CA THR A 578 -25.98 1.57 -50.44
C THR A 578 -25.98 0.72 -51.69
N ALA A 579 -26.43 -0.53 -51.54
CA ALA A 579 -27.14 -1.31 -52.54
C ALA A 579 -27.99 -2.37 -51.83
#